data_AF-A0A3M1KES6-F1
#
_entry.id   AF-A0A3M1KES6-F1
#
_cell.length_a   1.000
_cell.length_b   1.000
_cell.length_c   1.000
_cell.angle_alpha   90.00
_cell.angle_beta   90.00
_cell.angle_gamma   90.00
#
_symmetry.space_group_name_H-M   'P 1'
#
loop_
_entity.id
_entity.type
_entity.pdbx_description
1 polymer ?
#
loop_
_entity_poly.entity_id
_entity_poly.type
_entity_poly.pdbx_seq_one_letter_code
_entity_poly.pdbx_strand_id
1 'polypeptide(L)' 'MAKVTIDGKEYDTEKMSEEARRQLTNVATCDRKLEELRNEVAIVQTARNTYARALSELLQKEEA' A
#
# COMPACT_ATOMS: atom_id res chain seq x y z
N MET A 1 24.09 -2.69 -16.71
CA MET A 1 23.53 -1.44 -16.14
C MET A 1 22.06 -1.61 -15.82
N ALA A 2 21.75 -2.12 -14.63
CA ALA A 2 20.39 -2.03 -14.09
C ALA A 2 20.13 -0.58 -13.70
N LYS A 3 19.05 0.01 -14.22
CA LYS A 3 18.68 1.40 -13.93
C LYS A 3 17.43 1.45 -13.05
N VAL A 4 17.37 2.43 -12.15
CA VAL A 4 16.20 2.71 -11.30
C VAL A 4 15.79 4.16 -11.46
N THR A 5 14.49 4.41 -11.40
CA THR A 5 13.96 5.77 -11.39
C THR A 5 13.58 6.15 -9.98
N ILE A 6 14.18 7.22 -9.45
CA ILE A 6 13.88 7.78 -8.13
C ILE A 6 13.52 9.25 -8.36
N ASP A 7 12.36 9.69 -7.86
CA ASP A 7 11.84 11.06 -8.04
C ASP A 7 11.82 11.54 -9.51
N GLY A 8 11.51 10.62 -10.43
CA GLY A 8 11.45 10.90 -11.87
C GLY A 8 12.81 11.04 -12.56
N LYS A 9 13.92 10.82 -11.85
CA LYS A 9 15.27 10.80 -12.42
C LYS A 9 15.81 9.38 -12.48
N GLU A 10 16.43 9.05 -13.61
CA GLU A 10 17.03 7.75 -13.86
C GLU A 10 18.46 7.68 -13.27
N TYR A 11 18.74 6.62 -12.52
CA TYR A 11 20.02 6.35 -11.89
C TYR A 11 20.54 4.98 -12.32
N ASP A 12 21.83 4.91 -12.61
CA ASP A 12 22.54 3.66 -12.88
C ASP A 12 22.96 3.04 -11.55
N THR A 13 22.40 1.88 -11.20
CA THR A 13 22.63 1.22 -9.90
C THR A 13 24.08 0.75 -9.73
N GLU A 14 24.79 0.50 -10.83
CA GLU A 14 26.20 0.12 -10.83
C GLU A 14 27.11 1.30 -10.44
N LYS A 15 26.65 2.54 -10.65
CA LYS A 15 27.37 3.78 -10.29
C LYS A 15 27.04 4.30 -8.90
N MET A 16 26.09 3.70 -8.20
CA MET A 16 25.73 4.08 -6.84
C MET A 16 26.85 3.70 -5.85
N SER A 17 26.94 4.41 -4.72
CA SER A 17 27.72 3.92 -3.58
C SER A 17 27.05 2.69 -2.96
N GLU A 18 27.81 1.90 -2.19
CA GLU A 18 27.25 0.78 -1.43
C GLU A 18 26.14 1.22 -0.47
N GLU A 19 26.37 2.34 0.22
CA GLU A 19 25.38 2.99 1.09
C GLU A 19 24.09 3.32 0.34
N ALA A 20 24.19 3.93 -0.85
CA ALA A 20 23.03 4.30 -1.65
C ALA A 20 22.26 3.06 -2.16
N ARG A 21 22.96 1.99 -2.55
CA ARG A 21 22.32 0.70 -2.89
C ARG A 21 21.60 0.08 -1.70
N ARG A 22 22.17 0.16 -0.49
CA ARG A 22 21.51 -0.33 0.73
C ARG A 22 20.22 0.43 1.01
N GLN A 23 20.25 1.75 0.90
CA GLN A 23 19.05 2.57 1.10
C GLN A 23 17.99 2.31 0.03
N LEU A 24 18.38 2.12 -1.23
CA LEU A 24 17.46 1.72 -2.31
C LEU A 24 16.70 0.42 -1.96
N THR A 25 17.39 -0.60 -1.46
CA THR A 25 16.76 -1.85 -1.02
C THR A 25 15.81 -1.63 0.17
N ASN A 26 16.19 -0.77 1.13
CA ASN A 26 15.33 -0.43 2.26
C ASN A 26 14.03 0.25 1.80
N VAL A 27 14.14 1.23 0.89
CA VAL A 27 12.97 1.94 0.31
C VAL A 27 12.07 0.95 -0.41
N ALA A 28 12.61 0.12 -1.31
CA ALA A 28 11.82 -0.89 -2.03
C ALA A 28 11.10 -1.87 -1.07
N THR A 29 11.75 -2.21 0.05
CA THR A 29 11.13 -3.05 1.07
C THR A 29 9.97 -2.35 1.78
N CYS A 30 10.12 -1.07 2.10
CA CYS A 30 9.04 -0.25 2.66
C CYS A 30 7.88 -0.09 1.69
N ASP A 31 8.16 0.13 0.39
CA ASP A 31 7.13 0.28 -0.63
C ASP A 31 6.28 -0.97 -0.79
N ARG A 32 6.91 -2.16 -0.82
CA ARG A 32 6.18 -3.44 -0.83
C ARG A 32 5.27 -3.58 0.39
N LYS A 33 5.76 -3.25 1.58
CA LYS A 33 4.96 -3.31 2.81
C LYS A 33 3.79 -2.33 2.79
N LEU A 34 3.99 -1.13 2.24
CA LEU A 34 2.91 -0.14 2.07
C LEU A 34 1.85 -0.65 1.10
N GLU A 35 2.24 -1.33 0.02
CA GLU A 35 1.31 -1.97 -0.90
C GLU A 35 0.49 -3.08 -0.23
N GLU A 36 1.15 -3.94 0.56
CA GLU A 36 0.47 -4.97 1.36
C GLU A 36 -0.56 -4.37 2.32
N LEU A 37 -0.19 -3.33 3.07
CA LEU A 37 -1.10 -2.63 3.97
C LEU A 37 -2.29 -1.99 3.23
N ARG A 38 -2.06 -1.42 2.03
CA ARG A 38 -3.15 -0.89 1.20
C ARG A 38 -4.15 -1.97 0.81
N ASN A 39 -3.67 -3.17 0.50
CA ASN A 39 -4.54 -4.31 0.19
C ASN A 39 -5.36 -4.74 1.42
N GLU A 40 -4.74 -4.82 2.60
CA GLU A 40 -5.44 -5.12 3.85
C GLU A 40 -6.52 -4.07 4.16
N VAL A 41 -6.19 -2.79 4.00
CA VAL A 41 -7.15 -1.68 4.17
C VAL A 41 -8.34 -1.85 3.23
N ALA A 42 -8.13 -2.19 1.96
CA ALA A 42 -9.20 -2.39 0.99
C ALA A 42 -10.14 -3.56 1.38
N ILE A 43 -9.57 -4.66 1.89
CA ILE A 43 -10.33 -5.81 2.39
C ILE A 43 -11.21 -5.39 3.57
N VAL A 44 -10.62 -4.76 4.59
CA VAL A 44 -11.33 -4.34 5.80
C VAL A 44 -12.39 -3.30 5.48
N GLN A 45 -12.10 -2.34 4.60
CA GLN A 45 -13.06 -1.32 4.18
C GLN A 45 -14.28 -1.94 3.49
N THR A 46 -14.08 -2.98 2.66
CA THR A 46 -15.17 -3.71 2.01
C THR A 46 -16.05 -4.40 3.05
N ALA A 47 -15.46 -5.14 3.99
CA ALA A 47 -16.20 -5.81 5.06
C ALA A 47 -16.99 -4.81 5.92
N ARG A 48 -16.36 -3.71 6.33
CA ARG A 48 -16.99 -2.62 7.11
C ARG A 48 -18.20 -2.05 6.38
N ASN A 49 -18.09 -1.80 5.07
CA ASN A 49 -19.19 -1.28 4.27
C ASN A 49 -20.37 -2.26 4.21
N THR A 50 -20.10 -3.55 4.06
CA THR A 50 -21.13 -4.61 4.09
C THR A 50 -21.83 -4.66 5.45
N TYR A 51 -21.08 -4.68 6.56
CA TYR A 51 -21.68 -4.69 7.89
C TYR A 51 -22.48 -3.44 8.20
N ALA A 52 -22.02 -2.26 7.76
CA ALA A 52 -22.76 -1.01 7.94
C ALA A 52 -24.11 -1.02 7.21
N ARG A 53 -24.16 -1.58 6.00
CA ARG A 53 -25.42 -1.75 5.25
C ARG A 53 -26.37 -2.71 5.96
N ALA A 54 -25.88 -3.88 6.35
CA ALA A 54 -26.68 -4.87 7.07
C ALA A 54 -27.25 -4.30 8.38
N LEU A 55 -26.44 -3.55 9.14
CA LEU A 55 -26.90 -2.85 10.33
C LEU A 55 -28.01 -1.83 10.02
N SER A 56 -27.83 -1.02 8.97
CA SER A 56 -28.84 -0.04 8.56
C SER A 56 -30.18 -0.69 8.22
N GLU A 57 -30.17 -1.84 7.54
CA GLU A 57 -31.38 -2.59 7.20
C GLU A 57 -32.07 -3.17 8.44
N LEU A 58 -31.32 -3.61 9.44
CA LEU A 58 -31.88 -4.10 10.71
C LEU A 58 -32.56 -2.97 11.48
N LEU A 59 -31.89 -1.82 11.62
CA LEU A 59 -32.43 -0.67 12.35
C LEU A 59 -33.72 -0.14 11.69
N GLN A 60 -33.77 -0.06 10.36
CA GLN A 60 -34.98 0.34 9.64
C GLN A 60 -36.16 -0.61 9.87
N LYS A 61 -35.91 -1.90 10.07
CA LYS A 61 -36.96 -2.89 10.38
C LYS A 61 -37.44 -2.81 11.83
N GLU A 62 -36.58 -2.37 12.76
CA GLU A 62 -36.96 -2.20 14.17
C GLU A 62 -37.81 -0.94 14.39
N GLU A 63 -37.64 0.08 13.54
CA GLU A 63 -38.40 1.33 13.59
C GLU A 63 -39.76 1.29 12.86
N ALA A 64 -40.02 0.23 12.07
CA ALA A 64 -41.23 0.05 11.26
C ALA A 64 -42.28 -0.85 11.94
#